data_AF-B7G891-F1
#
_entry.id   AF-B7G891-F1
#
_cell.length_a   1.000
_cell.length_b   1.000
_cell.length_c   1.000
_cell.angle_alpha   90.00
_cell.angle_beta   90.00
_cell.angle_gamma   90.00
#
_symmetry.space_group_name_H-M   'P 1'
#
loop_
_entity.id
_entity.type
_entity.pdbx_description
1 polymer ?
#
loop_
_entity_poly.entity_id
_entity_poly.type
_entity_poly.pdbx_seq_one_letter_code
_entity_poly.pdbx_strand_id
1 'polypeptide(L)'
;MVSTRRAIRTRTQSQPTKITAASTVPEEDSSGDALCSTPHKRRKTQTVRSTPPSHPLRKPVRQTTVRHNTTATPTLLDGKLVLFSLQDPDPLIRATLRARPSTRNKSPYVADVRLDGEDGREALLHVPNLDMGGKCVVGKTLLIKPARTNKGELVGAEAVSPKYQTPKCEFHAQLLYVDEQEYTQRHPDPPTNGDIPADDDVPEKIHYPPTWVGAHPALGERIARCWLEHNLVEGIPAVTALRTQVRNPCGTDMRVDFLVTHADHTQRIIEVKTVVDTDYAVDATPPAVPASGKRPKKSCVFVSHVRPYTRTAIFPWGNSNQKGPDGEAVVSTRAIHHVRELTRIARERLCWWSPSEEEEEEDKVKTTSTPLLTTILFVVIRGDATAFAPNIQACPSFARYLREAHDAGVQVLAKRVRWGVDEHEGVCVDDDMLPIVWPTPESRREQSP
;
A
#
# COMPACT_ATOMS: atom_id res chain seq x y z
N MET A 1 81.20 -8.35 0.98
CA MET A 1 80.99 -7.54 -0.24
C MET A 1 79.76 -8.08 -0.97
N VAL A 2 78.76 -7.21 -1.18
CA VAL A 2 77.60 -7.29 -2.10
C VAL A 2 76.66 -8.51 -1.95
N SER A 3 75.57 -8.47 -1.17
CA SER A 3 74.29 -7.73 -1.31
C SER A 3 73.46 -8.09 -2.56
N THR A 4 72.34 -8.79 -2.35
CA THR A 4 71.07 -8.48 -3.05
C THR A 4 69.89 -8.92 -2.21
N ARG A 5 69.03 -7.93 -1.89
CA ARG A 5 67.78 -8.03 -1.13
C ARG A 5 66.64 -8.46 -2.07
N ARG A 6 65.64 -9.18 -1.54
CA ARG A 6 64.26 -9.06 -2.03
C ARG A 6 63.28 -9.03 -0.86
N ALA A 7 62.34 -8.08 -0.98
CA ALA A 7 61.58 -7.49 0.10
C ALA A 7 60.27 -8.24 0.42
N ILE A 8 59.94 -8.27 1.71
CA ILE A 8 58.64 -8.66 2.27
C ILE A 8 57.82 -7.37 2.43
N ARG A 9 56.62 -7.33 1.83
CA ARG A 9 55.63 -6.25 2.00
C ARG A 9 54.73 -6.58 3.18
N THR A 10 54.85 -5.84 4.28
CA THR A 10 53.90 -5.82 5.39
C THR A 10 52.78 -4.81 5.11
N ARG A 11 51.54 -5.20 5.45
CA ARG A 11 50.30 -4.44 5.25
C ARG A 11 49.97 -3.68 6.53
N THR A 12 50.06 -2.36 6.50
CA THR A 12 49.71 -1.47 7.61
C THR A 12 48.19 -1.35 7.73
N GLN A 13 47.65 -1.64 8.91
CA GLN A 13 46.27 -1.36 9.30
C GLN A 13 46.17 0.11 9.75
N SER A 14 45.26 0.87 9.14
CA SER A 14 44.86 2.20 9.62
C SER A 14 43.55 2.09 10.40
N GLN A 15 43.57 2.59 11.64
CA GLN A 15 42.38 2.77 12.48
C GLN A 15 41.66 4.09 12.13
N PRO A 16 40.31 4.16 12.22
CA PRO A 16 39.58 5.39 12.05
C PRO A 16 39.44 6.16 13.37
N THR A 17 39.83 7.43 13.35
CA THR A 17 39.72 8.41 14.42
C THR A 17 38.27 8.83 14.67
N LYS A 18 37.84 8.77 15.94
CA LYS A 18 36.60 9.35 16.47
C LYS A 18 36.75 10.86 16.57
N ILE A 19 35.80 11.61 16.01
CA ILE A 19 35.63 13.05 16.27
C ILE A 19 34.45 13.22 17.22
N THR A 20 34.74 13.60 18.45
CA THR A 20 33.79 14.10 19.46
C THR A 20 33.83 15.62 19.43
N ALA A 21 32.70 16.28 19.16
CA ALA A 21 32.54 17.72 19.32
C ALA A 21 31.88 18.00 20.68
N ALA A 22 32.64 18.68 21.55
CA ALA A 22 32.19 19.14 22.86
C ALA A 22 31.41 20.46 22.73
N SER A 23 30.39 20.58 23.56
CA SER A 23 29.59 21.77 23.82
C SER A 23 30.32 22.66 24.83
N THR A 24 30.43 23.95 24.53
CA THR A 24 30.68 25.00 25.52
C THR A 24 29.84 26.22 25.17
N VAL A 25 28.92 26.53 26.07
CA VAL A 25 28.18 27.80 26.18
C VAL A 25 28.93 28.67 27.20
N PRO A 26 28.96 29.99 27.02
CA PRO A 26 28.82 30.88 28.16
C PRO A 26 27.67 31.87 27.96
N GLU A 27 26.91 32.05 29.04
CA GLU A 27 26.04 33.20 29.29
C GLU A 27 26.89 34.45 29.50
N GLU A 28 26.41 35.63 29.05
CA GLU A 28 26.09 36.72 29.97
C GLU A 28 25.36 37.88 29.27
N ASP A 29 24.72 38.66 30.15
CA ASP A 29 23.64 39.63 30.05
C ASP A 29 23.87 40.96 29.31
N SER A 30 22.73 41.63 29.10
CA SER A 30 22.48 43.09 29.23
C SER A 30 22.45 44.02 28.00
N SER A 31 21.25 44.60 27.82
CA SER A 31 20.94 46.03 27.60
C SER A 31 21.35 46.77 26.32
N GLY A 32 20.41 47.57 25.79
CA GLY A 32 20.72 48.87 25.19
C GLY A 32 20.18 49.12 23.78
N ASP A 33 19.10 49.91 23.71
CA ASP A 33 18.68 50.66 22.52
C ASP A 33 19.81 51.53 21.94
N ALA A 34 19.94 51.58 20.60
CA ALA A 34 20.27 52.82 19.86
C ALA A 34 20.19 52.64 18.33
N LEU A 35 19.47 53.58 17.71
CA LEU A 35 19.50 53.93 16.29
C LEU A 35 20.93 54.18 15.78
N CYS A 36 21.24 53.74 14.55
CA CYS A 36 21.79 54.64 13.50
C CYS A 36 21.89 53.95 12.13
N SER A 37 21.57 54.75 11.12
CA SER A 37 21.52 54.55 9.67
C SER A 37 22.83 54.19 8.96
N THR A 38 22.74 53.55 7.77
CA THR A 38 23.32 53.91 6.44
C THR A 38 23.35 52.68 5.49
N PRO A 39 23.65 52.78 4.18
CA PRO A 39 22.70 53.17 3.13
C PRO A 39 22.45 52.09 2.05
N HIS A 40 21.26 52.13 1.47
CA HIS A 40 20.80 51.30 0.34
C HIS A 40 21.63 51.49 -0.95
N LYS A 41 22.17 50.39 -1.49
CA LYS A 41 22.58 50.29 -2.90
C LYS A 41 21.37 49.91 -3.77
N ARG A 42 20.90 50.88 -4.54
CA ARG A 42 19.92 50.75 -5.63
C ARG A 42 20.36 49.67 -6.63
N ARG A 43 19.52 48.67 -6.88
CA ARG A 43 19.63 47.77 -8.02
C ARG A 43 18.45 48.00 -8.96
N LYS A 44 18.78 48.32 -10.21
CA LYS A 44 17.88 48.70 -11.30
C LYS A 44 16.81 47.63 -11.55
N THR A 45 15.55 48.03 -11.53
CA THR A 45 14.39 47.28 -12.01
C THR A 45 14.40 47.28 -13.54
N GLN A 46 14.53 46.09 -14.13
CA GLN A 46 14.30 45.85 -15.56
C GLN A 46 12.88 45.31 -15.71
N THR A 47 12.01 46.09 -16.33
CA THR A 47 10.63 45.71 -16.68
C THR A 47 10.67 44.73 -17.85
N VAL A 48 10.59 43.44 -17.55
CA VAL A 48 10.31 42.40 -18.54
C VAL A 48 8.80 42.15 -18.52
N ARG A 49 8.12 42.44 -19.63
CA ARG A 49 6.74 42.01 -19.87
C ARG A 49 6.73 40.48 -19.88
N SER A 50 6.32 39.87 -18.77
CA SER A 50 6.00 38.45 -18.71
C SER A 50 4.65 38.23 -19.36
N THR A 51 4.63 37.59 -20.52
CA THR A 51 3.45 36.87 -21.02
C THR A 51 2.99 35.88 -19.93
N PRO A 52 1.68 35.79 -19.63
CA PRO A 52 1.19 34.82 -18.67
C PRO A 52 1.55 33.40 -19.14
N PRO A 53 1.95 32.49 -18.24
CA PRO A 53 2.25 31.12 -18.62
C PRO A 53 0.98 30.51 -19.21
N SER A 54 1.08 30.00 -20.44
CA SER A 54 0.02 29.19 -21.02
C SER A 54 -0.19 27.97 -20.12
N HIS A 55 -1.32 27.94 -19.41
CA HIS A 55 -1.73 26.75 -18.70
C HIS A 55 -1.83 25.60 -19.72
N PRO A 56 -1.17 24.45 -19.49
CA PRO A 56 -1.33 23.32 -20.37
C PRO A 56 -2.81 22.93 -20.38
N LEU A 57 -3.41 22.89 -21.57
CA LEU A 57 -4.78 22.44 -21.81
C LEU A 57 -5.03 21.15 -21.01
N ARG A 58 -5.93 21.24 -20.03
CA ARG A 58 -6.24 20.12 -19.12
C ARG A 58 -6.86 18.99 -19.95
N LYS A 59 -6.33 17.78 -19.81
CA LYS A 59 -6.95 16.60 -20.40
C LYS A 59 -8.32 16.38 -19.73
N PRO A 60 -9.40 16.13 -20.50
CA PRO A 60 -10.73 15.90 -19.93
C PRO A 60 -10.73 14.68 -19.01
N VAL A 61 -11.44 14.79 -17.88
CA VAL A 61 -11.66 13.65 -16.97
C VAL A 61 -12.53 12.62 -17.70
N ARG A 62 -12.04 11.39 -17.83
CA ARG A 62 -12.75 10.31 -18.54
C ARG A 62 -13.94 9.84 -17.69
N GLN A 63 -15.15 10.26 -18.05
CA GLN A 63 -16.39 9.72 -17.50
C GLN A 63 -16.79 8.48 -18.28
N THR A 64 -17.10 7.40 -17.58
CA THR A 64 -17.59 6.16 -18.18
C THR A 64 -19.03 5.95 -17.73
N THR A 65 -19.97 5.90 -18.67
CA THR A 65 -21.31 5.39 -18.39
C THR A 65 -21.18 3.89 -18.17
N VAL A 66 -21.62 3.40 -17.02
CA VAL A 66 -21.61 1.95 -16.74
C VAL A 66 -22.74 1.35 -17.58
N ARG A 67 -22.37 0.75 -18.72
CA ARG A 67 -23.30 -0.01 -19.55
C ARG A 67 -23.23 -1.46 -19.11
N HIS A 68 -24.31 -1.99 -18.56
CA HIS A 68 -24.46 -3.43 -18.40
C HIS A 68 -24.62 -4.04 -19.78
N ASN A 69 -23.50 -4.45 -20.40
CA ASN A 69 -23.55 -5.19 -21.66
C ASN A 69 -24.06 -6.60 -21.35
N THR A 70 -25.35 -6.81 -21.56
CA THR A 70 -26.11 -8.00 -21.11
C THR A 70 -25.97 -9.22 -22.01
N THR A 71 -25.13 -9.17 -23.06
CA THR A 71 -25.05 -10.23 -24.08
C THR A 71 -23.97 -11.28 -23.83
N ALA A 72 -22.95 -11.00 -23.02
CA ALA A 72 -21.93 -11.98 -22.69
C ALA A 72 -22.25 -12.66 -21.36
N THR A 73 -22.34 -14.00 -21.36
CA THR A 73 -22.48 -14.78 -20.14
C THR A 73 -21.26 -14.52 -19.24
N PRO A 74 -21.45 -14.17 -17.96
CA PRO A 74 -20.35 -13.95 -17.04
C PRO A 74 -19.51 -15.23 -16.87
N THR A 75 -18.19 -15.10 -16.98
CA THR A 75 -17.28 -16.22 -16.67
C THR A 75 -17.23 -16.43 -15.16
N LEU A 76 -17.47 -17.65 -14.72
CA LEU A 76 -17.41 -18.04 -13.31
C LEU A 76 -16.23 -18.98 -13.05
N LEU A 77 -15.61 -18.85 -11.89
CA LEU A 77 -14.66 -19.82 -11.33
C LEU A 77 -15.12 -20.15 -9.90
N ASP A 78 -15.30 -21.44 -9.60
CA ASP A 78 -15.91 -21.93 -8.34
C ASP A 78 -17.24 -21.25 -8.00
N GLY A 79 -18.07 -20.98 -9.02
CA GLY A 79 -19.36 -20.29 -8.85
C GLY A 79 -19.27 -18.79 -8.54
N LYS A 80 -18.08 -18.20 -8.49
CA LYS A 80 -17.86 -16.76 -8.29
C LYS A 80 -17.44 -16.08 -9.59
N LEU A 81 -17.75 -14.78 -9.74
CA LEU A 81 -17.44 -14.03 -10.95
C LEU A 81 -15.93 -13.86 -11.15
N VAL A 82 -15.43 -14.16 -12.35
CA VAL A 82 -14.09 -13.76 -12.78
C VAL A 82 -14.09 -12.26 -13.09
N LEU A 83 -13.35 -11.48 -12.31
CA LEU A 83 -13.23 -10.04 -12.50
C LEU A 83 -12.33 -9.72 -13.69
N PHE A 84 -11.19 -10.39 -13.78
CA PHE A 84 -10.25 -10.30 -14.90
C PHE A 84 -9.16 -11.36 -14.82
N SER A 85 -8.49 -11.61 -15.94
CA SER A 85 -7.22 -12.34 -15.97
C SER A 85 -6.02 -11.39 -16.08
N LEU A 86 -4.93 -11.77 -15.43
CA LEU A 86 -3.62 -11.16 -15.64
C LEU A 86 -2.87 -11.78 -16.83
N GLN A 87 -3.36 -12.81 -17.51
CA GLN A 87 -2.62 -13.42 -18.62
C GLN A 87 -2.78 -12.70 -19.98
N ASP A 88 -3.55 -11.62 -20.04
CA ASP A 88 -3.79 -10.82 -21.26
C ASP A 88 -3.15 -9.42 -21.13
N PRO A 89 -2.46 -8.90 -22.17
CA PRO A 89 -2.10 -9.56 -23.45
C PRO A 89 -0.84 -10.41 -23.37
N ASP A 90 -0.10 -10.30 -22.26
CA ASP A 90 1.15 -10.99 -22.05
C ASP A 90 0.96 -12.13 -21.04
N PRO A 91 1.53 -13.31 -21.31
CA PRO A 91 1.50 -14.40 -20.35
C PRO A 91 2.20 -14.00 -19.05
N LEU A 92 1.73 -14.58 -17.95
CA LEU A 92 2.43 -14.47 -16.68
C LEU A 92 3.63 -15.40 -16.66
N ILE A 93 4.71 -14.91 -16.09
CA ILE A 93 5.94 -15.67 -15.92
C ILE A 93 6.10 -15.91 -14.42
N ARG A 94 6.37 -17.16 -14.03
CA ARG A 94 6.79 -17.46 -12.67
C ARG A 94 8.26 -17.11 -12.49
N ALA A 95 8.60 -16.59 -11.32
CA ALA A 95 9.98 -16.27 -10.98
C ALA A 95 10.24 -16.41 -9.49
N THR A 96 11.47 -16.71 -9.13
CA THR A 96 11.93 -16.82 -7.75
C THR A 96 12.73 -15.59 -7.35
N LEU A 97 12.37 -14.93 -6.23
CA LEU A 97 13.08 -13.77 -5.71
C LEU A 97 14.51 -14.13 -5.27
N ARG A 98 15.51 -13.40 -5.78
CA ARG A 98 16.94 -13.63 -5.46
C ARG A 98 17.52 -12.58 -4.52
N ALA A 99 17.21 -11.31 -4.76
CA ALA A 99 17.72 -10.22 -3.94
C ALA A 99 16.80 -9.00 -3.98
N ARG A 100 16.62 -8.37 -2.82
CA ARG A 100 15.93 -7.09 -2.68
C ARG A 100 16.62 -6.23 -1.59
N PRO A 101 17.05 -5.00 -1.89
CA PRO A 101 17.19 -4.40 -3.22
C PRO A 101 18.05 -5.23 -4.17
N SER A 102 17.92 -5.03 -5.47
CA SER A 102 18.75 -5.70 -6.48
C SER A 102 20.26 -5.46 -6.26
N THR A 103 21.06 -6.45 -6.64
CA THR A 103 22.52 -6.40 -6.70
C THR A 103 22.99 -5.33 -7.69
N ARG A 104 22.27 -5.14 -8.79
CA ARG A 104 22.55 -4.22 -9.91
C ARG A 104 21.81 -2.88 -9.81
N ASN A 105 20.72 -2.80 -9.04
CA ASN A 105 19.96 -1.58 -8.81
C ASN A 105 19.52 -1.48 -7.34
N LYS A 106 20.08 -0.53 -6.58
CA LYS A 106 19.89 -0.39 -5.12
C LYS A 106 18.57 0.27 -4.70
N SER A 107 17.68 0.57 -5.65
CA SER A 107 16.35 1.08 -5.33
C SER A 107 15.55 0.04 -4.50
N PRO A 108 14.82 0.44 -3.44
CA PRO A 108 13.97 -0.47 -2.67
C PRO A 108 12.78 -1.03 -3.47
N TYR A 109 12.55 -0.49 -4.67
CA TYR A 109 11.51 -0.90 -5.62
C TYR A 109 12.02 -1.83 -6.71
N VAL A 110 13.28 -2.28 -6.63
CA VAL A 110 13.88 -3.15 -7.64
C VAL A 110 14.47 -4.38 -6.97
N ALA A 111 14.23 -5.54 -7.58
CA ALA A 111 14.71 -6.83 -7.12
C ALA A 111 15.36 -7.62 -8.26
N ASP A 112 16.28 -8.52 -7.90
CA ASP A 112 16.74 -9.57 -8.81
C ASP A 112 15.83 -10.78 -8.66
N VAL A 113 15.44 -11.38 -9.78
CA VAL A 113 14.68 -12.62 -9.82
C VAL A 113 15.33 -13.61 -10.76
N ARG A 114 15.12 -14.90 -10.49
CA ARG A 114 15.39 -15.99 -11.42
C ARG A 114 14.08 -16.37 -12.09
N LEU A 115 14.01 -16.31 -13.42
CA LEU A 115 12.83 -16.74 -14.15
C LEU A 115 12.72 -18.26 -14.14
N ASP A 116 11.50 -18.77 -14.04
CA ASP A 116 11.22 -20.20 -14.18
C ASP A 116 11.22 -20.54 -15.69
N GLY A 117 11.95 -21.58 -16.09
CA GLY A 117 12.18 -21.97 -17.49
C GLY A 117 13.55 -22.64 -17.67
N GLU A 118 13.80 -23.19 -18.86
CA GLU A 118 15.00 -24.01 -19.16
C GLU A 118 16.33 -23.28 -18.87
N ASP A 119 16.42 -21.99 -19.25
CA ASP A 119 17.65 -21.21 -19.07
C ASP A 119 17.81 -20.64 -17.65
N GLY A 120 16.73 -20.60 -16.86
CA GLY A 120 16.74 -20.10 -15.48
C GLY A 120 17.38 -18.72 -15.33
N ARG A 121 17.24 -17.84 -16.33
CA ARG A 121 17.98 -16.56 -16.40
C ARG A 121 17.61 -15.62 -15.26
N GLU A 122 18.55 -14.75 -14.90
CA GLU A 122 18.28 -13.66 -13.97
C GLU A 122 17.73 -12.42 -14.69
N ALA A 123 16.78 -11.73 -14.06
CA ALA A 123 16.12 -10.56 -14.59
C ALA A 123 15.91 -9.49 -13.50
N LEU A 124 15.67 -8.25 -13.93
CA LEU A 124 15.30 -7.17 -13.03
C LEU A 124 13.78 -7.02 -12.93
N LEU A 125 13.29 -7.05 -11.71
CA LEU A 125 11.89 -6.95 -11.37
C LEU A 125 11.59 -5.64 -10.65
N HIS A 126 10.58 -4.92 -11.12
CA HIS A 126 9.98 -3.82 -10.37
C HIS A 126 9.01 -4.38 -9.33
N VAL A 127 9.25 -4.04 -8.06
CA VAL A 127 8.46 -4.45 -6.89
C VAL A 127 7.84 -3.22 -6.22
N PRO A 128 6.73 -2.68 -6.75
CA PRO A 128 6.17 -1.40 -6.29
C PRO A 128 5.49 -1.45 -4.93
N ASN A 129 5.04 -2.62 -4.44
CA ASN A 129 4.40 -2.78 -3.11
C ASN A 129 5.41 -2.93 -1.94
N LEU A 130 6.61 -2.36 -2.09
CA LEU A 130 7.67 -2.42 -1.08
C LEU A 130 7.91 -3.87 -0.61
N ASP A 131 7.97 -4.08 0.72
CA ASP A 131 8.30 -5.36 1.36
C ASP A 131 7.09 -6.28 1.55
N MET A 132 5.88 -5.84 1.19
CA MET A 132 4.62 -6.57 1.39
C MET A 132 4.46 -7.14 2.81
N GLY A 133 4.62 -6.32 3.84
CA GLY A 133 4.53 -6.80 5.23
C GLY A 133 5.65 -7.75 5.63
N GLY A 134 6.86 -7.60 5.06
CA GLY A 134 7.98 -8.50 5.31
C GLY A 134 7.92 -9.82 4.52
N LYS A 135 6.97 -9.97 3.60
CA LYS A 135 6.77 -11.21 2.82
C LYS A 135 7.62 -11.26 1.54
N CYS A 136 8.08 -10.11 1.03
CA CYS A 136 8.87 -10.02 -0.20
C CYS A 136 10.35 -10.38 0.05
N VAL A 137 10.62 -11.63 0.42
CA VAL A 137 11.92 -12.17 0.84
C VAL A 137 12.49 -13.20 -0.13
N VAL A 138 13.81 -13.39 -0.10
CA VAL A 138 14.54 -14.31 -0.99
C VAL A 138 13.93 -15.71 -0.95
N GLY A 139 13.81 -16.34 -2.12
CA GLY A 139 13.22 -17.67 -2.29
C GLY A 139 11.72 -17.67 -2.55
N LYS A 140 11.02 -16.55 -2.35
CA LYS A 140 9.57 -16.48 -2.61
C LYS A 140 9.28 -16.46 -4.12
N THR A 141 8.20 -17.16 -4.49
CA THR A 141 7.69 -17.24 -5.87
C THR A 141 6.83 -16.02 -6.19
N LEU A 142 6.96 -15.51 -7.41
CA LEU A 142 6.21 -14.38 -7.95
C LEU A 142 5.58 -14.76 -9.29
N LEU A 143 4.44 -14.15 -9.59
CA LEU A 143 3.94 -14.02 -10.96
C LEU A 143 4.23 -12.60 -11.44
N ILE A 144 4.86 -12.50 -12.60
CA ILE A 144 5.38 -11.23 -13.13
C ILE A 144 4.90 -11.01 -14.57
N LYS A 145 4.79 -9.74 -14.97
CA LYS A 145 4.48 -9.32 -16.33
C LYS A 145 5.66 -8.62 -16.98
N PRO A 146 5.87 -8.78 -18.30
CA PRO A 146 6.82 -7.97 -19.05
C PRO A 146 6.53 -6.47 -18.89
N ALA A 147 7.57 -5.70 -18.65
CA ALA A 147 7.51 -4.25 -18.65
C ALA A 147 7.52 -3.74 -20.10
N ARG A 148 6.79 -2.65 -20.35
CA ARG A 148 6.70 -2.02 -21.67
C ARG A 148 7.16 -0.56 -21.62
N THR A 149 7.74 -0.09 -22.71
CA THR A 149 8.08 1.33 -22.90
C THR A 149 6.81 2.15 -23.15
N ASN A 150 6.94 3.49 -23.16
CA ASN A 150 5.82 4.37 -23.52
C ASN A 150 5.31 4.16 -24.96
N LYS A 151 6.09 3.48 -25.81
CA LYS A 151 5.69 3.10 -27.18
C LYS A 151 5.02 1.72 -27.25
N GLY A 152 4.88 1.03 -26.11
CA GLY A 152 4.31 -0.31 -26.03
C GLY A 152 5.30 -1.45 -26.29
N GLU A 153 6.56 -1.16 -26.61
CA GLU A 153 7.60 -2.17 -26.85
C GLU A 153 8.06 -2.83 -25.54
N LEU A 154 8.46 -4.10 -25.57
CA LEU A 154 9.01 -4.78 -24.40
C LEU A 154 10.34 -4.14 -23.95
N VAL A 155 10.54 -4.05 -22.63
CA VAL A 155 11.82 -3.62 -22.06
C VAL A 155 12.80 -4.78 -22.09
N GLY A 156 13.86 -4.67 -22.89
CA GLY A 156 14.89 -5.71 -23.01
C GLY A 156 15.85 -5.79 -21.82
N ALA A 157 16.56 -6.92 -21.69
CA ALA A 157 17.48 -7.22 -20.60
C ALA A 157 18.61 -6.21 -20.40
N GLU A 158 19.11 -5.64 -21.49
CA GLU A 158 20.20 -4.64 -21.47
C GLU A 158 19.69 -3.19 -21.42
N ALA A 159 18.38 -2.99 -21.23
CA ALA A 159 17.81 -1.65 -21.23
C ALA A 159 18.27 -0.86 -19.99
N VAL A 160 18.77 0.36 -20.21
CA VAL A 160 19.20 1.27 -19.15
C VAL A 160 18.36 2.55 -19.10
N SER A 161 18.29 3.18 -17.93
CA SER A 161 17.69 4.49 -17.74
C SER A 161 18.58 5.56 -18.40
N PRO A 162 18.06 6.36 -19.37
CA PRO A 162 18.87 7.41 -20.00
C PRO A 162 19.41 8.44 -18.99
N LYS A 163 18.63 8.71 -17.93
CA LYS A 163 18.94 9.70 -16.91
C LYS A 163 19.97 9.23 -15.89
N TYR A 164 19.88 7.96 -15.48
CA TYR A 164 20.68 7.44 -14.35
C TYR A 164 21.70 6.38 -14.78
N GLN A 165 21.66 5.95 -16.04
CA GLN A 165 22.48 4.86 -16.60
C GLN A 165 22.42 3.57 -15.76
N THR A 166 21.32 3.37 -15.06
CA THR A 166 21.03 2.16 -14.28
C THR A 166 20.18 1.20 -15.09
N PRO A 167 20.39 -0.13 -14.94
CA PRO A 167 19.52 -1.14 -15.55
C PRO A 167 18.04 -0.93 -15.21
N LYS A 168 17.18 -1.06 -16.21
CA LYS A 168 15.72 -1.01 -16.10
C LYS A 168 15.16 -2.37 -15.70
N CYS A 169 13.97 -2.34 -15.10
CA CYS A 169 13.22 -3.56 -14.85
C CYS A 169 12.63 -4.08 -16.16
N GLU A 170 12.89 -5.33 -16.46
CA GLU A 170 12.29 -6.07 -17.57
C GLU A 170 10.86 -6.50 -17.24
N PHE A 171 10.53 -6.58 -15.94
CA PHE A 171 9.26 -7.10 -15.46
C PHE A 171 8.66 -6.25 -14.34
N HIS A 172 7.36 -6.41 -14.13
CA HIS A 172 6.60 -5.87 -12.99
C HIS A 172 5.97 -7.01 -12.20
N ALA A 173 6.21 -7.01 -10.88
CA ALA A 173 5.57 -7.96 -9.97
C ALA A 173 4.05 -7.78 -10.03
N GLN A 174 3.31 -8.88 -10.17
CA GLN A 174 1.86 -8.87 -10.12
C GLN A 174 1.35 -9.55 -8.86
N LEU A 175 1.81 -10.79 -8.60
CA LEU A 175 1.44 -11.57 -7.43
C LEU A 175 2.68 -12.13 -6.73
N LEU A 176 2.61 -12.25 -5.42
CA LEU A 176 3.59 -12.92 -4.57
C LEU A 176 2.91 -14.14 -3.95
N TYR A 177 3.55 -15.31 -4.03
CA TYR A 177 3.08 -16.52 -3.37
C TYR A 177 3.50 -16.47 -1.90
N VAL A 178 2.51 -16.56 -1.01
CA VAL A 178 2.69 -16.55 0.43
C VAL A 178 2.27 -17.90 0.95
N ASP A 179 3.27 -18.75 1.16
CA ASP A 179 3.16 -19.97 1.93
C ASP A 179 3.76 -19.74 3.32
N GLU A 180 2.92 -19.94 4.33
CA GLU A 180 3.18 -19.74 5.75
C GLU A 180 2.67 -20.94 6.56
N GLN A 181 2.43 -22.08 5.89
CA GLN A 181 1.99 -23.31 6.53
C GLN A 181 3.01 -23.79 7.58
N GLU A 182 4.29 -23.47 7.44
CA GLU A 182 5.31 -23.83 8.43
C GLU A 182 5.08 -23.21 9.82
N TYR A 183 4.29 -22.13 9.93
CA TYR A 183 3.90 -21.54 11.22
C TYR A 183 2.67 -22.23 11.82
N THR A 184 2.06 -23.16 11.08
CA THR A 184 0.98 -24.03 11.55
C THR A 184 1.58 -25.03 12.56
N GLN A 185 1.63 -24.62 13.84
CA GLN A 185 1.93 -25.36 15.09
C GLN A 185 3.30 -25.17 15.76
N ARG A 186 3.28 -24.61 16.98
CA ARG A 186 3.79 -25.24 18.22
C ARG A 186 2.86 -24.91 19.39
N HIS A 187 2.34 -25.94 20.04
CA HIS A 187 1.88 -25.80 21.43
C HIS A 187 3.08 -25.40 22.30
N PRO A 188 2.94 -24.47 23.28
CA PRO A 188 3.82 -24.51 24.44
C PRO A 188 3.62 -25.88 25.12
N ASP A 189 4.69 -26.43 25.68
CA ASP A 189 4.71 -27.75 26.34
C ASP A 189 3.44 -28.00 27.17
N PRO A 190 2.95 -29.26 27.24
CA PRO A 190 1.85 -29.60 28.14
C PRO A 190 2.17 -29.09 29.55
N PRO A 191 1.17 -28.66 30.34
CA PRO A 191 1.40 -28.22 31.71
C PRO A 191 2.24 -29.27 32.43
N THR A 192 3.37 -28.84 32.99
CA THR A 192 4.36 -29.69 33.68
C THR A 192 3.82 -30.39 34.92
N ASN A 193 2.54 -30.18 35.26
CA ASN A 193 1.84 -30.80 36.35
C ASN A 193 0.63 -31.58 35.82
N GLY A 194 0.84 -32.80 35.32
CA GLY A 194 -0.08 -33.97 35.37
C GLY A 194 -1.55 -33.86 34.93
N ASP A 195 -2.07 -32.68 34.63
CA ASP A 195 -3.46 -32.42 34.31
C ASP A 195 -3.61 -32.55 32.79
N ILE A 196 -4.08 -33.71 32.36
CA ILE A 196 -4.49 -33.95 30.98
C ILE A 196 -5.70 -33.04 30.75
N PRO A 197 -5.64 -32.05 29.84
CA PRO A 197 -6.82 -31.27 29.48
C PRO A 197 -7.89 -32.22 28.95
N ALA A 198 -9.16 -32.00 29.28
CA ALA A 198 -10.26 -32.76 28.67
C ALA A 198 -10.16 -32.69 27.14
N ASP A 199 -10.66 -33.68 26.41
CA ASP A 199 -10.59 -33.73 24.92
C ASP A 199 -11.13 -32.45 24.23
N ASP A 200 -11.99 -31.69 24.92
CA ASP A 200 -12.56 -30.41 24.45
C ASP A 200 -11.63 -29.19 24.65
N ASP A 201 -10.54 -29.32 25.40
CA ASP A 201 -9.56 -28.26 25.71
C ASP A 201 -8.32 -28.30 24.81
N VAL A 202 -8.31 -29.14 23.76
CA VAL A 202 -7.23 -29.14 22.76
C VAL A 202 -7.41 -27.90 21.85
N PRO A 203 -6.51 -26.90 21.91
CA PRO A 203 -6.56 -25.75 21.02
C PRO A 203 -6.55 -26.19 19.56
N GLU A 204 -7.52 -25.67 18.81
CA GLU A 204 -7.64 -25.89 17.38
C GLU A 204 -6.32 -25.56 16.67
N LYS A 205 -5.84 -26.49 15.83
CA LYS A 205 -4.63 -26.31 15.04
C LYS A 205 -4.79 -25.09 14.13
N ILE A 206 -4.09 -24.00 14.44
CA ILE A 206 -4.06 -22.80 13.58
C ILE A 206 -3.45 -23.17 12.23
N HIS A 207 -4.19 -22.95 11.16
CA HIS A 207 -3.76 -23.22 9.79
C HIS A 207 -3.73 -21.95 8.94
N TYR A 208 -2.57 -21.68 8.34
CA TYR A 208 -2.39 -20.60 7.36
C TYR A 208 -2.35 -21.19 5.95
N PRO A 209 -3.46 -21.18 5.19
CA PRO A 209 -3.45 -21.72 3.84
C PRO A 209 -2.54 -20.85 2.94
N PRO A 210 -1.78 -21.46 2.01
CA PRO A 210 -1.01 -20.73 1.03
C PRO A 210 -1.94 -19.87 0.18
N THR A 211 -1.49 -18.67 -0.16
CA THR A 211 -2.28 -17.75 -0.98
C THR A 211 -1.38 -16.97 -1.93
N TRP A 212 -1.93 -16.60 -3.06
CA TRP A 212 -1.42 -15.49 -3.85
C TRP A 212 -1.83 -14.16 -3.23
N VAL A 213 -0.92 -13.19 -3.22
CA VAL A 213 -1.16 -11.82 -2.72
C VAL A 213 -0.79 -10.82 -3.82
N GLY A 214 -1.66 -9.83 -4.04
CA GLY A 214 -1.40 -8.71 -4.95
C GLY A 214 -0.13 -7.92 -4.63
N ALA A 215 0.83 -7.92 -5.56
CA ALA A 215 2.14 -7.28 -5.45
C ALA A 215 2.25 -5.96 -6.23
N HIS A 216 1.19 -5.54 -6.93
CA HIS A 216 1.14 -4.28 -7.67
C HIS A 216 0.04 -3.34 -7.15
N PRO A 217 0.35 -2.07 -6.82
CA PRO A 217 -0.63 -1.17 -6.19
C PRO A 217 -1.82 -0.85 -7.09
N ALA A 218 -1.61 -0.81 -8.42
CA ALA A 218 -2.70 -0.56 -9.38
C ALA A 218 -3.77 -1.66 -9.40
N LEU A 219 -3.51 -2.85 -8.84
CA LEU A 219 -4.51 -3.91 -8.80
C LEU A 219 -5.68 -3.56 -7.88
N GLY A 220 -5.45 -2.84 -6.78
CA GLY A 220 -6.54 -2.45 -5.87
C GLY A 220 -7.59 -1.59 -6.57
N GLU A 221 -7.16 -0.55 -7.28
CA GLU A 221 -8.06 0.29 -8.09
C GLU A 221 -8.73 -0.50 -9.22
N ARG A 222 -8.00 -1.41 -9.90
CA ARG A 222 -8.57 -2.24 -10.97
C ARG A 222 -9.69 -3.14 -10.44
N ILE A 223 -9.46 -3.81 -9.31
CA ILE A 223 -10.44 -4.68 -8.64
C ILE A 223 -11.67 -3.87 -8.20
N ALA A 224 -11.45 -2.74 -7.52
CA ALA A 224 -12.53 -1.87 -7.08
C ALA A 224 -13.38 -1.37 -8.25
N ARG A 225 -12.74 -0.99 -9.36
CA ARG A 225 -13.45 -0.62 -10.59
C ARG A 225 -14.35 -1.76 -11.08
N CYS A 226 -13.82 -3.00 -11.19
CA CYS A 226 -14.63 -4.15 -11.60
C CYS A 226 -15.82 -4.35 -10.67
N TRP A 227 -15.63 -4.28 -9.35
CA TRP A 227 -16.76 -4.40 -8.42
C TRP A 227 -17.81 -3.31 -8.59
N LEU A 228 -17.40 -2.06 -8.82
CA LEU A 228 -18.33 -0.94 -9.02
C LEU A 228 -19.06 -1.03 -10.36
N GLU A 229 -18.37 -1.40 -11.44
CA GLU A 229 -18.99 -1.56 -12.77
C GLU A 229 -19.97 -2.75 -12.81
N HIS A 230 -19.74 -3.78 -11.99
CA HIS A 230 -20.58 -4.97 -11.89
C HIS A 230 -21.54 -4.96 -10.68
N ASN A 231 -21.59 -3.87 -9.89
CA ASN A 231 -22.44 -3.74 -8.69
C ASN A 231 -22.24 -4.87 -7.65
N LEU A 232 -20.99 -5.26 -7.39
CA LEU A 232 -20.62 -6.38 -6.51
C LEU A 232 -20.22 -5.96 -5.08
N VAL A 233 -20.35 -4.67 -4.76
CA VAL A 233 -20.05 -4.16 -3.41
C VAL A 233 -21.36 -4.01 -2.64
N GLU A 234 -21.60 -4.90 -1.68
CA GLU A 234 -22.77 -4.81 -0.82
C GLU A 234 -22.75 -3.52 0.01
N GLY A 235 -23.92 -2.91 0.18
CA GLY A 235 -24.07 -1.62 0.87
C GLY A 235 -23.77 -0.39 -0.01
N ILE A 236 -23.39 -0.57 -1.28
CA ILE A 236 -23.34 0.50 -2.28
C ILE A 236 -24.51 0.31 -3.26
N PRO A 237 -25.40 1.31 -3.43
CA PRO A 237 -26.47 1.21 -4.43
C PRO A 237 -25.92 1.04 -5.84
N ALA A 238 -26.73 0.50 -6.75
CA ALA A 238 -26.31 0.28 -8.13
C ALA A 238 -25.70 1.54 -8.76
N VAL A 239 -24.51 1.38 -9.34
CA VAL A 239 -23.73 2.43 -9.99
C VAL A 239 -24.18 2.55 -11.45
N THR A 240 -24.58 3.76 -11.85
CA THR A 240 -25.00 4.08 -13.22
C THR A 240 -23.93 4.84 -14.00
N ALA A 241 -23.07 5.60 -13.29
CA ALA A 241 -21.94 6.29 -13.88
C ALA A 241 -20.74 6.30 -12.94
N LEU A 242 -19.54 6.28 -13.52
CA LEU A 242 -18.29 6.22 -12.78
C LEU A 242 -17.25 7.16 -13.41
N ARG A 243 -16.63 7.99 -12.58
CA ARG A 243 -15.46 8.82 -12.89
C ARG A 243 -14.30 8.38 -12.01
N THR A 244 -13.08 8.41 -12.54
CA THR A 244 -11.88 7.99 -11.80
C THR A 244 -10.91 9.13 -11.57
N GLN A 245 -10.13 9.04 -10.50
CA GLN A 245 -9.02 9.95 -10.20
C GLN A 245 -9.49 11.41 -10.10
N VAL A 246 -10.61 11.61 -9.41
CA VAL A 246 -11.31 12.87 -9.25
C VAL A 246 -10.57 13.75 -8.25
N ARG A 247 -10.25 14.97 -8.66
CA ARG A 247 -9.43 15.90 -7.85
C ARG A 247 -10.31 16.87 -7.07
N ASN A 248 -9.86 17.18 -5.86
CA ASN A 248 -10.40 18.22 -4.99
C ASN A 248 -11.93 18.15 -4.83
N PRO A 249 -12.51 16.96 -4.54
CA PRO A 249 -13.95 16.87 -4.31
C PRO A 249 -14.34 17.85 -3.22
N CYS A 250 -15.34 18.70 -3.46
CA CYS A 250 -15.81 19.69 -2.49
C CYS A 250 -14.72 20.66 -1.98
N GLY A 251 -13.67 20.93 -2.78
CA GLY A 251 -12.56 21.80 -2.38
C GLY A 251 -11.55 21.19 -1.40
N THR A 252 -11.61 19.88 -1.16
CA THR A 252 -10.63 19.14 -0.34
C THR A 252 -9.24 19.08 -1.00
N ASP A 253 -8.19 18.82 -0.22
CA ASP A 253 -6.83 18.56 -0.76
C ASP A 253 -6.59 17.06 -0.97
N MET A 254 -7.47 16.40 -1.73
CA MET A 254 -7.26 15.02 -2.10
C MET A 254 -7.64 14.73 -3.55
N ARG A 255 -7.09 13.63 -4.08
CA ARG A 255 -7.56 13.01 -5.30
C ARG A 255 -8.16 11.66 -4.92
N VAL A 256 -9.47 11.54 -5.06
CA VAL A 256 -10.21 10.31 -4.76
C VAL A 256 -10.21 9.38 -5.96
N ASP A 257 -10.21 8.08 -5.70
CA ASP A 257 -10.08 7.06 -6.75
C ASP A 257 -11.33 7.01 -7.62
N PHE A 258 -12.53 7.10 -7.03
CA PHE A 258 -13.79 7.07 -7.76
C PHE A 258 -14.80 8.11 -7.27
N LEU A 259 -15.56 8.66 -8.21
CA LEU A 259 -16.86 9.30 -7.98
C LEU A 259 -17.89 8.48 -8.76
N VAL A 260 -18.91 7.99 -8.06
CA VAL A 260 -19.99 7.20 -8.65
C VAL A 260 -21.32 7.94 -8.51
N THR A 261 -22.20 7.73 -9.49
CA THR A 261 -23.59 8.20 -9.47
C THR A 261 -24.51 6.98 -9.39
N HIS A 262 -25.56 7.09 -8.58
CA HIS A 262 -26.58 6.06 -8.40
C HIS A 262 -27.85 6.37 -9.20
N ALA A 263 -28.79 5.42 -9.23
CA ALA A 263 -30.06 5.56 -9.96
C ALA A 263 -30.95 6.69 -9.40
N ASP A 264 -30.87 6.97 -8.10
CA ASP A 264 -31.59 8.07 -7.42
C ASP A 264 -30.85 9.43 -7.53
N HIS A 265 -29.85 9.50 -8.40
CA HIS A 265 -28.97 10.67 -8.62
C HIS A 265 -28.09 11.05 -7.43
N THR A 266 -28.10 10.28 -6.33
CA THR A 266 -27.12 10.47 -5.27
C THR A 266 -25.72 10.16 -5.80
N GLN A 267 -24.73 10.87 -5.25
CA GLN A 267 -23.33 10.71 -5.61
C GLN A 267 -22.53 10.24 -4.41
N ARG A 268 -21.49 9.46 -4.71
CA ARG A 268 -20.59 8.90 -3.70
C ARG A 268 -19.15 8.96 -4.17
N ILE A 269 -18.26 9.45 -3.31
CA ILE A 269 -16.82 9.29 -3.52
C ILE A 269 -16.31 8.06 -2.79
N ILE A 270 -15.41 7.32 -3.45
CA ILE A 270 -14.86 6.08 -2.95
C ILE A 270 -13.33 6.16 -3.02
N GLU A 271 -12.71 6.14 -1.84
CA GLU A 271 -11.27 6.02 -1.67
C GLU A 271 -10.90 4.56 -1.50
N VAL A 272 -9.91 4.08 -2.26
CA VAL A 272 -9.48 2.69 -2.23
C VAL A 272 -8.17 2.54 -1.45
N LYS A 273 -8.11 1.55 -0.56
CA LYS A 273 -6.89 1.12 0.09
C LYS A 273 -6.63 -0.35 -0.23
N THR A 274 -5.47 -0.64 -0.81
CA THR A 274 -5.05 -2.04 -1.06
C THR A 274 -4.49 -2.63 0.23
N VAL A 275 -5.01 -3.79 0.61
CA VAL A 275 -4.64 -4.50 1.84
C VAL A 275 -3.96 -5.82 1.47
N VAL A 276 -2.67 -5.91 1.78
CA VAL A 276 -1.81 -7.05 1.43
C VAL A 276 -1.39 -7.89 2.64
N ASP A 277 -1.57 -7.36 3.85
CA ASP A 277 -1.00 -7.93 5.07
C ASP A 277 -2.09 -8.46 6.00
N THR A 278 -1.71 -9.36 6.91
CA THR A 278 -2.59 -9.97 7.92
C THR A 278 -1.91 -9.99 9.28
N ASP A 279 -2.71 -10.13 10.32
CA ASP A 279 -2.21 -10.57 11.62
C ASP A 279 -1.83 -12.07 11.61
N TYR A 280 -1.30 -12.51 12.76
CA TYR A 280 -1.01 -13.90 13.10
C TYR A 280 -1.59 -14.20 14.48
N ALA A 281 -1.94 -15.44 14.75
CA ALA A 281 -2.19 -15.87 16.12
C ALA A 281 -0.89 -15.75 16.95
N VAL A 282 -1.02 -15.34 18.21
CA VAL A 282 0.12 -15.10 19.12
C VAL A 282 1.07 -16.31 19.27
N ASP A 283 0.52 -17.52 19.16
CA ASP A 283 1.18 -18.83 19.28
C ASP A 283 1.62 -19.43 17.94
N ALA A 284 1.35 -18.75 16.83
CA ALA A 284 1.70 -19.20 15.47
C ALA A 284 2.25 -18.02 14.66
N THR A 285 3.37 -17.46 15.10
CA THR A 285 4.03 -16.31 14.46
C THR A 285 5.28 -16.70 13.67
N PRO A 286 5.65 -15.92 12.63
CA PRO A 286 6.93 -16.09 11.95
C PRO A 286 8.11 -15.96 12.93
N PRO A 287 9.20 -16.73 12.75
CA PRO A 287 10.35 -16.66 13.65
C PRO A 287 11.01 -15.28 13.61
N ALA A 288 11.43 -14.80 14.78
CA ALA A 288 12.16 -13.55 14.95
C ALA A 288 13.55 -13.53 14.27
N VAL A 289 13.97 -14.62 13.63
CA VAL A 289 15.14 -14.69 12.73
C VAL A 289 14.77 -15.55 11.51
N PRO A 290 14.66 -14.98 10.29
CA PRO A 290 14.43 -15.77 9.10
C PRO A 290 15.65 -16.66 8.83
N ALA A 291 15.44 -17.80 8.16
CA ALA A 291 16.46 -18.77 7.77
C ALA A 291 17.66 -18.17 7.00
N SER A 292 17.51 -16.95 6.46
CA SER A 292 18.57 -16.17 5.81
C SER A 292 19.65 -15.60 6.76
N GLY A 293 19.52 -15.78 8.09
CA GLY A 293 20.50 -15.33 9.08
C GLY A 293 20.58 -13.81 9.30
N LYS A 294 19.81 -13.02 8.53
CA LYS A 294 19.65 -11.58 8.76
C LYS A 294 18.52 -11.36 9.76
N ARG A 295 18.74 -10.56 10.81
CA ARG A 295 17.65 -10.15 11.72
C ARG A 295 16.49 -9.60 10.87
N PRO A 296 15.25 -10.11 11.04
CA PRO A 296 14.10 -9.52 10.40
C PRO A 296 13.98 -8.13 10.98
N LYS A 297 13.59 -7.18 10.14
CA LYS A 297 13.11 -5.91 10.66
C LYS A 297 11.90 -6.27 11.51
N LYS A 298 11.98 -6.08 12.83
CA LYS A 298 10.97 -6.39 13.85
C LYS A 298 9.58 -5.77 13.61
N SER A 299 9.31 -5.19 12.45
CA SER A 299 8.31 -4.14 12.29
C SER A 299 7.11 -4.50 11.41
N CYS A 300 6.93 -5.77 11.03
CA CYS A 300 5.80 -6.21 10.20
C CYS A 300 5.16 -7.55 10.63
N VAL A 301 5.35 -7.96 11.88
CA VAL A 301 4.59 -9.10 12.46
C VAL A 301 3.63 -8.53 13.47
N PHE A 302 2.34 -8.77 13.26
CA PHE A 302 1.25 -8.25 14.10
C PHE A 302 0.45 -9.42 14.63
N VAL A 303 0.13 -9.40 15.93
CA VAL A 303 -0.40 -10.57 16.63
C VAL A 303 -1.83 -10.37 17.13
N SER A 304 -2.62 -11.44 17.12
CA SER A 304 -3.95 -11.49 17.69
C SER A 304 -4.00 -12.48 18.86
N HIS A 305 -4.60 -12.02 19.94
CA HIS A 305 -4.86 -12.81 21.15
C HIS A 305 -6.29 -13.36 21.17
N VAL A 306 -7.11 -13.05 20.15
CA VAL A 306 -8.49 -13.51 20.04
C VAL A 306 -8.53 -15.04 19.90
N ARG A 307 -9.49 -15.67 20.58
CA ARG A 307 -9.78 -17.11 20.54
C ARG A 307 -11.29 -17.31 20.31
N PRO A 308 -11.71 -18.16 19.37
CA PRO A 308 -10.89 -18.83 18.35
C PRO A 308 -10.21 -17.81 17.41
N TYR A 309 -9.00 -18.13 16.92
CA TYR A 309 -8.26 -17.23 16.05
C TYR A 309 -8.93 -17.12 14.68
N THR A 310 -9.00 -15.89 14.17
CA THR A 310 -9.54 -15.58 12.84
C THR A 310 -8.54 -14.70 12.10
N ARG A 311 -8.08 -15.17 10.93
CA ARG A 311 -7.05 -14.47 10.16
C ARG A 311 -7.58 -13.13 9.62
N THR A 312 -7.05 -12.04 10.14
CA THR A 312 -7.57 -10.69 9.89
C THR A 312 -6.62 -9.91 9.00
N ALA A 313 -7.14 -9.36 7.89
CA ALA A 313 -6.41 -8.44 7.04
C ALA A 313 -6.22 -7.09 7.75
N ILE A 314 -5.05 -6.48 7.61
CA ILE A 314 -4.69 -5.29 8.39
C ILE A 314 -4.15 -4.15 7.52
N PHE A 315 -4.56 -2.92 7.87
CA PHE A 315 -4.06 -1.71 7.23
C PHE A 315 -3.96 -0.52 8.20
N PRO A 316 -2.92 0.34 8.11
CA PRO A 316 -1.73 0.19 7.28
C PRO A 316 -0.74 -0.80 7.91
N TRP A 317 0.35 -1.12 7.19
CA TRP A 317 1.46 -1.91 7.71
C TRP A 317 2.78 -1.18 7.43
N GLY A 318 3.81 -1.45 8.24
CA GLY A 318 5.16 -0.89 8.08
C GLY A 318 5.61 -0.06 9.28
N ASN A 319 6.72 0.68 9.09
CA ASN A 319 7.34 1.48 10.14
C ASN A 319 6.63 2.82 10.34
N SER A 320 6.45 3.22 11.60
CA SER A 320 5.89 4.52 11.99
C SER A 320 6.94 5.63 11.97
N ASN A 321 7.48 5.89 10.77
CA ASN A 321 8.54 6.89 10.57
C ASN A 321 8.02 8.24 10.05
N GLN A 322 6.72 8.34 9.74
CA GLN A 322 6.10 9.59 9.28
C GLN A 322 5.49 10.35 10.47
N LYS A 323 5.20 11.63 10.27
CA LYS A 323 4.57 12.49 11.27
C LYS A 323 3.09 12.64 10.97
N GLY A 324 2.26 12.27 11.94
CA GLY A 324 0.82 12.43 11.91
C GLY A 324 0.41 13.88 12.13
N PRO A 325 -0.90 14.16 12.08
CA PRO A 325 -1.45 15.51 12.24
C PRO A 325 -1.08 16.16 13.57
N ASP A 326 -0.92 15.37 14.63
CA ASP A 326 -0.65 15.83 15.99
C ASP A 326 0.86 15.69 16.33
N GLY A 327 1.71 15.48 15.32
CA GLY A 327 3.16 15.28 15.45
C GLY A 327 3.59 13.87 15.88
N GLU A 328 2.63 12.96 16.02
CA GLU A 328 2.84 11.59 16.45
C GLU A 328 3.45 10.71 15.35
N ALA A 329 4.08 9.60 15.74
CA ALA A 329 4.66 8.65 14.80
C ALA A 329 3.56 7.83 14.12
N VAL A 330 3.48 7.88 12.79
CA VAL A 330 2.47 7.17 12.00
C VAL A 330 3.10 6.42 10.84
N VAL A 331 2.43 5.36 10.40
CA VAL A 331 2.84 4.57 9.23
C VAL A 331 2.60 5.35 7.93
N SER A 332 1.46 6.03 7.82
CA SER A 332 1.07 6.74 6.59
C SER A 332 0.30 8.02 6.90
N THR A 333 0.99 9.16 6.81
CA THR A 333 0.38 10.49 6.89
C THR A 333 -0.63 10.69 5.77
N ARG A 334 -0.33 10.18 4.56
CA ARG A 334 -1.24 10.26 3.40
C ARG A 334 -2.56 9.52 3.65
N ALA A 335 -2.52 8.32 4.23
CA ALA A 335 -3.74 7.57 4.50
C ALA A 335 -4.62 8.28 5.53
N ILE A 336 -4.00 8.82 6.59
CA ILE A 336 -4.71 9.62 7.61
C ILE A 336 -5.31 10.89 6.99
N HIS A 337 -4.55 11.58 6.14
CA HIS A 337 -5.03 12.77 5.44
C HIS A 337 -6.30 12.49 4.63
N HIS A 338 -6.29 11.45 3.81
CA HIS A 338 -7.45 11.08 2.99
C HIS A 338 -8.68 10.74 3.86
N VAL A 339 -8.49 9.98 4.95
CA VAL A 339 -9.57 9.66 5.88
C VAL A 339 -10.17 10.94 6.49
N ARG A 340 -9.32 11.89 6.91
CA ARG A 340 -9.79 13.17 7.48
C ARG A 340 -10.57 14.02 6.48
N GLU A 341 -10.17 14.05 5.21
CA GLU A 341 -10.93 14.74 4.16
C GLU A 341 -12.31 14.08 3.92
N LEU A 342 -12.38 12.74 3.91
CA LEU A 342 -13.68 12.03 3.85
C LEU A 342 -14.55 12.35 5.07
N THR A 343 -13.97 12.34 6.27
CA THR A 343 -14.66 12.69 7.52
C THR A 343 -15.24 14.10 7.45
N ARG A 344 -14.46 15.06 6.93
CA ARG A 344 -14.91 16.44 6.75
C ARG A 344 -16.13 16.51 5.83
N ILE A 345 -16.06 15.89 4.65
CA ILE A 345 -17.17 15.86 3.68
C ILE A 345 -18.44 15.27 4.33
N ALA A 346 -18.32 14.14 5.03
CA ALA A 346 -19.45 13.49 5.69
C ALA A 346 -20.05 14.34 6.80
N ARG A 347 -19.20 14.85 7.70
CA ARG A 347 -19.63 15.62 8.88
C ARG A 347 -20.25 16.97 8.52
N GLU A 348 -19.63 17.69 7.58
CA GLU A 348 -20.10 18.99 7.12
C GLU A 348 -21.21 18.86 6.05
N ARG A 349 -21.55 17.64 5.63
CA ARG A 349 -22.56 17.32 4.61
C ARG A 349 -22.31 18.09 3.30
N LEU A 350 -21.04 18.15 2.89
CA LEU A 350 -20.65 18.89 1.69
C LEU A 350 -21.26 18.26 0.45
N CYS A 351 -21.74 19.09 -0.47
CA CYS A 351 -22.29 18.64 -1.73
C CYS A 351 -21.21 18.59 -2.81
N TRP A 352 -21.37 17.71 -3.79
CA TRP A 352 -20.46 17.68 -4.93
C TRP A 352 -20.48 19.00 -5.68
N TRP A 353 -19.29 19.53 -5.91
CA TRP A 353 -18.98 20.54 -6.92
C TRP A 353 -17.52 20.34 -7.31
N SER A 354 -17.20 20.61 -8.57
CA SER A 354 -15.83 20.59 -9.06
C SER A 354 -15.41 21.99 -9.49
N PRO A 355 -14.21 22.48 -9.10
CA PRO A 355 -13.69 23.75 -9.59
C PRO A 355 -13.55 23.81 -11.12
N SER A 356 -13.49 22.66 -11.81
CA SER A 356 -13.48 22.62 -13.28
C SER A 356 -14.85 22.70 -13.94
N GLU A 357 -15.93 22.66 -13.16
CA GLU A 357 -17.32 22.79 -13.63
C GLU A 357 -17.85 24.23 -13.39
N GLU A 358 -17.06 25.11 -12.76
CA GLU A 358 -17.43 26.50 -12.44
C GLU A 358 -17.24 27.48 -13.62
N GLU A 359 -16.49 27.14 -14.67
CA GLU A 359 -16.17 28.11 -15.75
C GLU A 359 -17.29 28.29 -16.80
N GLU A 360 -18.40 27.53 -16.77
CA GLU A 360 -19.40 27.60 -17.86
C GLU A 360 -20.79 28.16 -17.54
N GLU A 361 -21.30 28.22 -16.30
CA GLU A 361 -22.67 28.74 -16.09
C GLU A 361 -22.86 29.47 -14.75
N GLU A 362 -22.72 30.80 -14.76
CA GLU A 362 -22.99 31.70 -13.63
C GLU A 362 -24.49 31.81 -13.23
N ASP A 363 -25.42 31.24 -13.98
CA ASP A 363 -26.86 31.59 -13.86
C ASP A 363 -27.85 30.41 -13.74
N LYS A 364 -27.40 29.18 -13.48
CA LYS A 364 -28.32 28.10 -13.12
C LYS A 364 -28.43 27.95 -11.61
N VAL A 365 -29.56 28.44 -11.11
CA VAL A 365 -30.23 28.08 -9.85
C VAL A 365 -29.60 26.86 -9.16
N LYS A 366 -29.09 27.07 -7.94
CA LYS A 366 -28.62 26.04 -7.00
C LYS A 366 -29.78 25.09 -6.64
N THR A 367 -30.12 24.19 -7.54
CA THR A 367 -31.13 23.15 -7.31
C THR A 367 -30.55 22.13 -6.34
N THR A 368 -30.95 22.25 -5.06
CA THR A 368 -31.07 21.14 -4.11
C THR A 368 -29.96 20.10 -4.21
N SER A 369 -28.71 20.50 -3.94
CA SER A 369 -27.60 19.58 -4.04
C SER A 369 -27.64 18.58 -2.88
N THR A 370 -27.72 17.30 -3.22
CA THR A 370 -27.71 16.23 -2.21
C THR A 370 -26.28 16.12 -1.64
N PRO A 371 -26.12 15.97 -0.32
CA PRO A 371 -24.81 15.76 0.28
C PRO A 371 -24.07 14.59 -0.34
N LEU A 372 -22.77 14.77 -0.56
CA LEU A 372 -21.91 13.76 -1.14
C LEU A 372 -21.69 12.63 -0.13
N LEU A 373 -22.04 11.41 -0.52
CA LEU A 373 -21.75 10.23 0.28
C LEU A 373 -20.27 9.88 0.18
N THR A 374 -19.70 9.32 1.25
CA THR A 374 -18.28 9.00 1.31
C THR A 374 -18.06 7.54 1.69
N THR A 375 -17.06 6.93 1.07
CA THR A 375 -16.68 5.55 1.35
C THR A 375 -15.19 5.38 1.31
N ILE A 376 -14.66 4.63 2.26
CA ILE A 376 -13.35 4.03 2.17
C ILE A 376 -13.52 2.52 1.98
N LEU A 377 -12.97 2.02 0.87
CA LEU A 377 -13.03 0.62 0.46
C LEU A 377 -11.66 -0.03 0.59
N PHE A 378 -11.54 -0.97 1.51
CA PHE A 378 -10.36 -1.81 1.69
C PHE A 378 -10.45 -3.03 0.75
N VAL A 379 -9.60 -3.03 -0.28
CA VAL A 379 -9.47 -4.15 -1.22
C VAL A 379 -8.47 -5.13 -0.65
N VAL A 380 -8.96 -6.22 -0.05
CA VAL A 380 -8.13 -7.31 0.49
C VAL A 380 -7.71 -8.21 -0.66
N ILE A 381 -6.45 -8.06 -1.09
CA ILE A 381 -5.95 -8.65 -2.34
C ILE A 381 -5.31 -10.03 -2.14
N ARG A 382 -5.87 -10.80 -1.22
CA ARG A 382 -5.44 -12.14 -0.78
C ARG A 382 -6.65 -12.94 -0.31
N GLY A 383 -6.68 -14.25 -0.55
CA GLY A 383 -7.88 -15.08 -0.38
C GLY A 383 -8.09 -15.67 1.02
N ASP A 384 -7.13 -15.52 1.92
CA ASP A 384 -7.03 -16.27 3.18
C ASP A 384 -7.40 -15.48 4.43
N ALA A 385 -7.78 -14.20 4.31
CA ALA A 385 -8.21 -13.37 5.43
C ALA A 385 -9.73 -13.30 5.51
N THR A 386 -10.33 -13.58 6.66
CA THR A 386 -11.79 -13.67 6.84
C THR A 386 -12.40 -12.43 7.51
N ALA A 387 -11.57 -11.48 7.94
CA ALA A 387 -11.99 -10.20 8.49
C ALA A 387 -11.01 -9.09 8.07
N PHE A 388 -11.36 -7.83 8.35
CA PHE A 388 -10.46 -6.68 8.21
C PHE A 388 -10.41 -5.86 9.50
N ALA A 389 -9.23 -5.38 9.89
CA ALA A 389 -9.06 -4.44 10.99
C ALA A 389 -8.08 -3.30 10.64
N PRO A 390 -8.31 -2.05 11.10
CA PRO A 390 -7.25 -1.07 11.10
C PRO A 390 -6.13 -1.51 12.07
N ASN A 391 -4.89 -1.43 11.61
CA ASN A 391 -3.74 -1.91 12.37
C ASN A 391 -3.39 -0.97 13.54
N ILE A 392 -3.94 -1.23 14.71
CA ILE A 392 -3.68 -0.46 15.92
C ILE A 392 -2.25 -0.64 16.45
N GLN A 393 -1.59 -1.78 16.18
CA GLN A 393 -0.22 -2.05 16.62
C GLN A 393 0.79 -1.20 15.86
N ALA A 394 0.64 -1.09 14.53
CA ALA A 394 1.51 -0.25 13.72
C ALA A 394 1.12 1.23 13.81
N CYS A 395 -0.17 1.53 13.71
CA CYS A 395 -0.66 2.89 13.51
C CYS A 395 -1.92 3.19 14.34
N PRO A 396 -1.80 3.39 15.67
CA PRO A 396 -2.94 3.75 16.52
C PRO A 396 -3.72 4.96 16.02
N SER A 397 -3.03 5.98 15.50
CA SER A 397 -3.67 7.17 14.94
C SER A 397 -4.58 6.87 13.76
N PHE A 398 -4.16 6.00 12.84
CA PHE A 398 -5.00 5.63 11.71
C PHE A 398 -6.27 4.92 12.18
N ALA A 399 -6.16 3.99 13.14
CA ALA A 399 -7.31 3.31 13.72
C ALA A 399 -8.29 4.31 14.37
N ARG A 400 -7.77 5.29 15.11
CA ARG A 400 -8.56 6.38 15.68
C ARG A 400 -9.27 7.21 14.60
N TYR A 401 -8.55 7.75 13.62
CA TYR A 401 -9.15 8.57 12.58
C TYR A 401 -10.15 7.80 11.70
N LEU A 402 -9.92 6.51 11.45
CA LEU A 402 -10.87 5.68 10.71
C LEU A 402 -12.17 5.48 11.50
N ARG A 403 -12.08 5.30 12.83
CA ARG A 403 -13.26 5.26 13.70
C ARG A 403 -13.99 6.59 13.72
N GLU A 404 -13.28 7.70 13.87
CA GLU A 404 -13.88 9.04 13.79
C GLU A 404 -14.58 9.31 12.44
N ALA A 405 -14.05 8.75 11.34
CA ALA A 405 -14.67 8.81 10.03
C ALA A 405 -15.97 8.01 9.98
N HIS A 406 -15.94 6.76 10.46
CA HIS A 406 -17.11 5.91 10.57
C HIS A 406 -18.22 6.58 11.39
N ASP A 407 -17.88 7.11 12.56
CA ASP A 407 -18.84 7.77 13.47
C ASP A 407 -19.40 9.08 12.88
N ALA A 408 -18.67 9.71 11.95
CA ALA A 408 -19.12 10.87 11.19
C ALA A 408 -19.99 10.52 9.95
N GLY A 409 -20.21 9.22 9.68
CA GLY A 409 -21.03 8.76 8.55
C GLY A 409 -20.26 8.36 7.29
N VAL A 410 -18.92 8.27 7.35
CA VAL A 410 -18.13 7.66 6.25
C VAL A 410 -18.37 6.16 6.25
N GLN A 411 -18.80 5.60 5.13
CA GLN A 411 -18.97 4.15 5.01
C GLN A 411 -17.59 3.47 4.96
N VAL A 412 -17.36 2.50 5.86
CA VAL A 412 -16.12 1.73 5.91
C VAL A 412 -16.41 0.30 5.46
N LEU A 413 -15.86 -0.09 4.33
CA LEU A 413 -16.09 -1.41 3.72
C LEU A 413 -14.77 -2.13 3.48
N ALA A 414 -14.79 -3.45 3.61
CA ALA A 414 -13.70 -4.32 3.18
C ALA A 414 -14.28 -5.46 2.34
N LYS A 415 -13.63 -5.77 1.22
CA LYS A 415 -14.02 -6.88 0.35
C LYS A 415 -12.77 -7.60 -0.12
N ARG A 416 -12.88 -8.92 -0.24
CA ARG A 416 -11.77 -9.81 -0.63
C ARG A 416 -11.87 -10.20 -2.09
N VAL A 417 -10.72 -10.50 -2.70
CA VAL A 417 -10.64 -11.31 -3.92
C VAL A 417 -9.91 -12.61 -3.66
N ARG A 418 -10.20 -13.63 -4.45
CA ARG A 418 -9.33 -14.81 -4.60
C ARG A 418 -8.56 -14.72 -5.90
N TRP A 419 -7.37 -15.30 -5.89
CA TRP A 419 -6.58 -15.50 -7.09
C TRP A 419 -6.63 -16.98 -7.43
N GLY A 420 -6.86 -17.30 -8.70
CA GLY A 420 -6.84 -18.67 -9.18
C GLY A 420 -5.47 -19.32 -8.94
N VAL A 421 -5.51 -20.63 -8.79
CA VAL A 421 -4.35 -21.52 -8.57
C VAL A 421 -4.20 -22.46 -9.76
N ASP A 422 -3.06 -23.14 -9.84
CA ASP A 422 -2.77 -24.13 -10.87
C ASP A 422 -2.99 -23.58 -12.30
N GLU A 423 -3.90 -24.18 -13.07
CA GLU A 423 -4.25 -23.75 -14.44
C GLU A 423 -4.94 -22.37 -14.51
N HIS A 424 -5.40 -21.83 -13.38
CA HIS A 424 -6.09 -20.54 -13.29
C HIS A 424 -5.22 -19.44 -12.67
N GLU A 425 -3.90 -19.62 -12.64
CA GLU A 425 -3.02 -18.61 -12.07
C GLU A 425 -3.16 -17.22 -12.70
N GLY A 426 -3.22 -16.22 -11.82
CA GLY A 426 -3.42 -14.83 -12.22
C GLY A 426 -4.85 -14.47 -12.64
N VAL A 427 -5.81 -15.40 -12.54
CA VAL A 427 -7.23 -15.08 -12.63
C VAL A 427 -7.67 -14.45 -11.32
N CYS A 428 -8.24 -13.25 -11.37
CA CYS A 428 -8.82 -12.55 -10.22
C CYS A 428 -10.32 -12.86 -10.14
N VAL A 429 -10.76 -13.36 -8.99
CA VAL A 429 -12.14 -13.81 -8.76
C VAL A 429 -12.75 -13.00 -7.63
N ASP A 430 -14.01 -12.61 -7.81
CA ASP A 430 -14.82 -11.99 -6.78
C ASP A 430 -14.94 -12.87 -5.54
N ASP A 431 -14.99 -12.25 -4.37
CA ASP A 431 -15.17 -12.97 -3.11
C ASP A 431 -15.91 -12.12 -2.08
N ASP A 432 -16.01 -12.64 -0.87
CA ASP A 432 -16.90 -12.11 0.15
C ASP A 432 -16.53 -10.70 0.65
N MET A 433 -17.57 -9.97 1.06
CA MET A 433 -17.43 -8.83 1.96
C MET A 433 -16.84 -9.32 3.29
N LEU A 434 -15.91 -8.56 3.85
CA LEU A 434 -15.29 -8.91 5.13
C LEU A 434 -15.87 -8.04 6.26
N PRO A 435 -16.17 -8.64 7.43
CA PRO A 435 -16.54 -7.86 8.61
C PRO A 435 -15.39 -6.95 9.05
N ILE A 436 -15.74 -5.75 9.51
CA ILE A 436 -14.79 -4.80 10.08
C ILE A 436 -14.65 -5.09 11.58
N VAL A 437 -13.46 -5.53 11.98
CA VAL A 437 -13.09 -5.73 13.38
C VAL A 437 -12.45 -4.45 13.90
N TRP A 438 -13.16 -3.82 14.81
CA TRP A 438 -12.81 -2.54 15.39
C TRP A 438 -11.96 -2.75 16.65
N PRO A 439 -10.65 -2.42 16.65
CA PRO A 439 -9.79 -2.65 17.81
C PRO A 439 -10.24 -1.82 19.02
N THR A 440 -10.19 -2.43 20.20
CA THR A 440 -10.54 -1.80 21.48
C THR A 440 -9.31 -1.15 22.13
N PRO A 441 -9.47 -0.24 23.10
CA PRO A 441 -8.35 0.27 23.89
C PRO A 441 -7.56 -0.84 24.62
N GLU A 442 -8.23 -1.94 24.98
CA GLU A 442 -7.63 -3.13 25.61
C GLU A 442 -6.75 -3.93 24.64
N SER A 443 -7.15 -3.98 23.36
CA SER A 443 -6.33 -4.60 22.31
C SER A 443 -4.98 -3.88 22.12
N ARG A 444 -4.77 -2.71 22.73
CA ARG A 444 -3.46 -2.05 22.80
C ARG A 444 -2.63 -2.49 24.02
N ARG A 445 -3.28 -2.85 25.14
CA ARG A 445 -2.62 -3.19 26.43
C ARG A 445 -2.23 -4.66 26.53
N GLU A 446 -3.04 -5.57 25.99
CA GLU A 446 -2.75 -7.02 25.98
C GLU A 446 -1.56 -7.41 25.09
N GLN A 447 -0.97 -6.44 24.38
CA GLN A 447 -0.02 -6.64 23.28
C GLN A 447 1.32 -5.91 23.49
N SER A 448 1.60 -5.43 24.72
CA SER A 448 2.96 -5.07 25.15
C SER A 448 3.56 -6.26 25.92
N PRO A 449 4.81 -6.67 25.63
CA PRO A 449 5.44 -7.81 26.28
C PRO A 449 5.57 -7.63 27.79
#